data_AF-A0A376UBB2-F1
#
_entry.id   AF-A0A376UBB2-F1
#
_cell.length_a   1.000
_cell.length_b   1.000
_cell.length_c   1.000
_cell.angle_alpha   90.00
_cell.angle_beta   90.00
_cell.angle_gamma   90.00
#
_symmetry.space_group_name_H-M   'P 1'
#
loop_
_entity.id
_entity.type
_entity.pdbx_description
1 polymer ?
#
loop_
_entity_poly.entity_id
_entity_poly.type
_entity_poly.pdbx_seq_one_letter_code
_entity_poly.pdbx_strand_id
1 'polypeptide(L)' 'MAVGLAGLFIEAHPDPEHAKCDGPSALPLAKLEPFLKQMKAIDDLVKGFEELDTSK' A
#
# COMPACT_ATOMS: atom_id res chain seq x y z
N MET A 1 -5.58 -2.47 0.40
CA MET A 1 -5.46 -3.67 -0.46
C MET A 1 -6.54 -4.69 -0.16
N ALA A 2 -6.74 -5.11 1.10
CA ALA A 2 -7.76 -6.09 1.50
C ALA A 2 -9.21 -5.81 1.02
N VAL A 3 -9.59 -4.53 0.89
CA VAL A 3 -10.91 -4.11 0.40
C VAL A 3 -11.11 -4.38 -1.11
N GLY A 4 -10.04 -4.64 -1.87
CA GLY A 4 -10.11 -4.79 -3.33
C GLY A 4 -10.18 -3.44 -4.06
N LEU A 5 -9.08 -2.66 -4.01
CA LEU A 5 -8.98 -1.36 -4.67
C LEU A 5 -8.23 -1.44 -6.01
N ALA A 6 -8.41 -0.42 -6.85
CA ALA A 6 -7.68 -0.31 -8.12
C ALA A 6 -6.21 0.07 -7.94
N GLY A 7 -5.87 0.80 -6.86
CA GLY A 7 -4.51 1.24 -6.61
C GLY A 7 -4.31 1.85 -5.23
N LEU A 8 -3.05 2.13 -4.92
CA LEU A 8 -2.60 2.81 -3.71
C LEU A 8 -1.61 3.91 -4.11
N PHE A 9 -1.82 5.12 -3.61
CA PHE A 9 -0.91 6.24 -3.76
C PHE A 9 -0.14 6.45 -2.45
N ILE A 10 1.18 6.63 -2.53
CA ILE A 10 2.05 6.86 -1.36
C ILE A 10 3.12 7.89 -1.68
N GLU A 11 3.51 8.66 -0.67
CA GLU A 11 4.69 9.52 -0.70
C GLU A 11 5.83 8.87 0.07
N ALA A 12 7.06 9.02 -0.43
CA ALA A 12 8.24 8.47 0.19
C ALA A 12 9.41 9.45 0.11
N HIS A 13 10.32 9.41 1.09
CA HIS A 13 11.50 10.27 1.12
C HIS A 13 12.73 9.50 1.63
N PRO A 14 13.95 9.76 1.10
CA PRO A 14 15.18 9.13 1.60
C PRO A 14 15.42 9.40 3.09
N ASP A 15 14.99 10.57 3.57
CA ASP A 15 15.14 11.03 4.95
C ASP A 15 13.89 11.82 5.39
N PRO A 16 12.83 11.14 5.88
CA PRO A 16 11.54 11.78 6.17
C PRO A 16 11.62 12.98 7.14
N GLU A 17 12.55 12.96 8.10
CA GLU A 17 12.72 14.04 9.08
C GLU A 17 13.18 15.37 8.45
N HIS A 18 13.82 15.30 7.27
CA HIS A 18 14.28 16.47 6.51
C HIS A 18 13.44 16.76 5.26
N ALA A 19 12.28 16.10 5.10
CA ALA A 19 11.37 16.44 4.02
C ALA A 19 10.85 17.89 4.19
N LYS A 20 10.77 18.64 3.09
CA LYS A 20 10.35 20.06 3.12
C LYS A 20 8.86 20.24 3.48
N CYS A 21 8.08 19.18 3.34
CA CYS A 21 6.65 19.10 3.63
C CYS A 21 6.31 17.63 3.92
N ASP A 22 5.30 17.38 4.76
CA ASP A 22 4.72 16.06 5.03
C ASP A 22 5.68 14.92 5.42
N GLY A 23 6.85 15.26 5.97
CA GLY A 23 7.86 14.31 6.46
C GLY A 23 7.33 13.22 7.40
N PRO A 24 6.55 13.54 8.45
CA PRO A 24 6.01 12.54 9.38
C PRO A 24 5.12 11.47 8.73
N SER A 25 4.56 11.75 7.55
CA SER A 25 3.71 10.82 6.79
C SER A 25 4.47 10.08 5.68
N ALA A 26 5.66 10.55 5.30
CA ALA A 26 6.43 9.99 4.21
C ALA A 26 7.05 8.64 4.60
N LEU A 27 6.88 7.62 3.74
CA LEU A 27 7.54 6.34 3.92
C LEU A 27 9.06 6.50 3.74
N PRO A 28 9.92 5.98 4.65
CA PRO A 28 11.35 5.93 4.39
C PRO A 28 11.64 5.15 3.11
N LEU A 29 12.31 5.78 2.13
CA LEU A 29 12.47 5.24 0.78
C LEU A 29 13.12 3.84 0.76
N ALA A 30 14.07 3.60 1.67
CA ALA A 30 14.73 2.30 1.82
C ALA A 30 13.78 1.14 2.22
N LYS A 31 12.56 1.46 2.70
CA LYS A 31 11.53 0.49 3.05
C LYS A 31 10.49 0.28 1.94
N LEU A 32 10.59 1.00 0.82
CA LEU A 32 9.60 0.97 -0.24
C LEU A 32 9.45 -0.43 -0.86
N GLU A 33 10.54 -1.09 -1.22
CA GLU A 33 10.48 -2.42 -1.84
C GLU A 33 9.84 -3.49 -0.92
N PRO A 34 10.28 -3.70 0.34
CA PRO A 34 9.64 -4.69 1.21
C PRO A 34 8.19 -4.33 1.52
N PHE A 35 7.84 -3.04 1.63
CA PHE A 35 6.45 -2.60 1.75
C PHE A 35 5.61 -3.00 0.53
N LEU A 36 6.07 -2.68 -0.68
CA LEU A 36 5.37 -3.00 -1.92
C LEU A 36 5.25 -4.51 -2.15
N LYS A 37 6.24 -5.31 -1.74
CA LYS A 37 6.14 -6.78 -1.76
C LYS A 37 4.95 -7.28 -0.93
N GLN A 38 4.74 -6.73 0.27
CA GLN A 38 3.58 -7.06 1.10
C GLN A 38 2.27 -6.58 0.46
N MET A 39 2.25 -5.35 -0.06
CA MET A 39 1.04 -4.80 -0.72
C MET A 39 0.64 -5.64 -1.93
N LYS A 40 1.62 -6.06 -2.76
CA LYS A 40 1.39 -6.93 -3.90
C LYS A 40 0.83 -8.29 -3.48
N ALA A 41 1.40 -8.93 -2.45
CA ALA A 41 0.92 -10.23 -2.00
C ALA A 41 -0.54 -10.19 -1.52
N ILE A 42 -0.93 -9.11 -0.81
CA ILE A 42 -2.33 -8.91 -0.39
C ILE A 42 -3.22 -8.62 -1.61
N ASP A 43 -2.77 -7.79 -2.55
CA ASP A 43 -3.56 -7.48 -3.75
C ASP A 43 -3.80 -8.73 -4.61
N ASP A 44 -2.74 -9.50 -4.90
CA ASP A 44 -2.83 -10.74 -5.68
C ASP A 44 -3.82 -11.73 -5.02
N LEU A 45 -3.74 -11.88 -3.69
CA LEU A 45 -4.62 -12.77 -2.93
C LEU A 45 -6.09 -12.32 -3.03
N VAL A 46 -6.36 -11.04 -2.75
CA VAL A 46 -7.72 -10.50 -2.68
C VAL A 46 -8.37 -10.48 -4.06
N LYS A 47 -7.61 -10.13 -5.10
CA LYS A 47 -8.09 -10.11 -6.50
C LYS A 47 -8.34 -11.52 -7.06
N GLY A 48 -7.82 -12.55 -6.41
CA GLY A 48 -8.06 -13.95 -6.76
C GLY A 48 -9.29 -14.58 -6.10
N PHE A 49 -10.00 -13.88 -5.22
CA PHE A 49 -11.24 -14.39 -4.62
C PHE A 49 -12.42 -14.29 -5.59
N GLU A 50 -13.29 -15.29 -5.57
CA GLU A 50 -14.62 -15.19 -6.16
C GLU A 50 -15.50 -14.27 -5.31
N GLU A 51 -16.38 -13.52 -5.95
CA GLU A 51 -17.31 -12.64 -5.25
C GLU A 51 -18.31 -13.48 -4.45
N LEU A 52 -18.38 -13.23 -3.14
CA LEU A 52 -19.34 -13.90 -2.26
C LEU A 52 -20.62 -13.09 -2.18
N ASP A 53 -21.68 -13.58 -2.82
CA ASP A 53 -23.02 -13.02 -2.65
C ASP A 53 -23.52 -13.28 -1.22
N THR A 54 -23.88 -12.20 -0.53
CA THR A 54 -24.37 -12.21 0.85
C THR A 54 -25.79 -11.65 0.96
N SER A 55 -26.47 -11.47 -0.17
CA SER A 55 -27.89 -11.14 -0.21
C SER A 55 -28.73 -12.20 0.50
N LYS A 56 -29.83 -11.77 1.11
CA LYS A 56 -30.76 -12.63 1.87
C LYS A 56 -31.95 -13.02 1.03
#